data_AF-A0A413TE43-F1
#
_entry.id   AF-A0A413TE43-F1
#
_cell.length_a   1.000
_cell.length_b   1.000
_cell.length_c   1.000
_cell.angle_alpha   90.00
_cell.angle_beta   90.00
_cell.angle_gamma   90.00
#
_symmetry.space_group_name_H-M   'P 1'
#
loop_
_entity.id
_entity.type
_entity.pdbx_description
1 polymer ?
#
loop_
_entity_poly.entity_id
_entity_poly.type
_entity_poly.pdbx_seq_one_letter_code
_entity_poly.pdbx_strand_id
1 'polypeptide(L)'
;MLNLVVFETEEELCELTGLTEEELWQKGFNLDDWEIGFQSEVKLHKTPTKKDIENGYRKNELIALFDLPAHWLMNQMNSYCVGANYVFLDGKPYYTVHHA
;
A
#
# COMPACT_ATOMS: atom_id res chain seq x y z
N MET A 1 -11.93 -15.44 3.35
CA MET A 1 -11.08 -14.79 4.37
C MET A 1 -9.96 -14.12 3.58
N LEU A 2 -9.72 -12.83 3.77
CA LEU A 2 -8.64 -12.14 3.07
C LEU A 2 -7.30 -12.61 3.64
N ASN A 3 -6.37 -13.02 2.79
CA ASN A 3 -5.02 -13.35 3.21
C ASN A 3 -4.11 -12.12 3.05
N LEU A 4 -3.42 -11.76 4.12
CA LEU A 4 -2.46 -10.67 4.16
C LEU A 4 -1.12 -11.23 4.64
N VAL A 5 -0.06 -10.99 3.88
CA VAL A 5 1.31 -11.31 4.30
C VAL A 5 1.95 -10.00 4.74
N VAL A 6 2.24 -9.88 6.03
CA VAL A 6 2.88 -8.70 6.61
C VAL A 6 4.39 -8.82 6.46
N PHE A 7 5.05 -7.69 6.23
CA PHE A 7 6.51 -7.55 6.26
C PHE A 7 6.83 -6.23 6.99
N GLU A 8 7.90 -6.22 7.76
CA GLU A 8 8.38 -5.10 8.59
C GLU A 8 9.81 -4.70 8.25
N THR A 9 10.53 -5.52 7.47
CA THR A 9 11.91 -5.23 7.04
C THR A 9 12.08 -5.30 5.52
N GLU A 10 13.09 -4.61 5.02
CA GLU A 10 13.47 -4.66 3.60
C GLU A 10 13.90 -6.08 3.19
N GLU A 11 14.55 -6.82 4.09
CA GLU A 11 14.97 -8.21 3.87
C GLU A 11 13.75 -9.11 3.62
N GLU A 12 12.71 -9.01 4.47
CA GLU A 12 11.46 -9.75 4.27
C GLU A 12 10.76 -9.35 2.96
N LEU A 13 10.79 -8.08 2.59
CA LEU A 13 10.24 -7.61 1.33
C LEU A 13 11.03 -8.17 0.12
N CYS A 14 12.36 -8.20 0.20
CA CYS A 14 13.22 -8.82 -0.81
C CYS A 14 12.93 -10.32 -0.93
N GLU A 15 12.82 -11.05 0.18
CA GLU A 15 12.46 -12.47 0.20
C GLU A 15 11.07 -12.72 -0.40
N LEU A 16 10.10 -11.88 -0.07
CA LEU A 16 8.72 -12.02 -0.53
C LEU A 16 8.57 -11.75 -2.04
N THR A 17 9.38 -10.84 -2.58
CA THR A 17 9.32 -10.42 -3.99
C THR A 17 10.34 -11.13 -4.88
N GLY A 18 11.41 -11.68 -4.30
CA GLY A 18 12.57 -12.20 -5.03
C GLY A 18 13.41 -11.11 -5.71
N LEU A 19 13.23 -9.85 -5.31
CA LEU A 19 13.93 -8.69 -5.87
C LEU A 19 15.05 -8.21 -4.93
N THR A 20 16.03 -7.54 -5.52
CA THR A 20 17.00 -6.73 -4.77
C THR A 20 16.39 -5.39 -4.35
N GLU A 21 17.01 -4.73 -3.39
CA GLU A 21 16.60 -3.39 -2.93
C GLU A 21 16.52 -2.37 -4.09
N GLU A 22 17.52 -2.35 -4.97
CA GLU A 22 17.53 -1.46 -6.13
C GLU A 22 16.34 -1.71 -7.06
N GLU A 23 16.00 -2.99 -7.28
CA GLU A 23 14.84 -3.37 -8.07
C GLU A 23 13.53 -2.97 -7.39
N LEU A 24 13.42 -3.06 -6.06
CA LEU A 24 12.25 -2.59 -5.32
C LEU A 24 12.01 -1.10 -5.56
N TRP A 25 13.04 -0.26 -5.43
CA TRP A 25 12.96 1.16 -5.75
C TRP A 25 12.52 1.39 -7.21
N GLN A 26 13.08 0.64 -8.16
CA GLN A 26 12.69 0.73 -9.58
C GLN A 26 11.24 0.30 -9.85
N LYS A 27 10.68 -0.60 -9.02
CA LYS A 27 9.26 -1.00 -9.08
C LYS A 27 8.32 -0.02 -8.38
N GLY A 28 8.87 1.00 -7.72
CA GLY A 28 8.10 2.08 -7.11
C GLY A 28 7.73 1.85 -5.65
N PHE A 29 8.38 0.88 -4.98
CA PHE A 29 8.31 0.80 -3.53
C PHE A 29 8.99 2.04 -2.95
N ASN A 30 8.35 2.64 -1.94
CA ASN A 30 8.99 3.68 -1.14
C ASN A 30 9.54 3.02 0.13
N LEU A 31 10.86 2.89 0.21
CA LEU A 31 11.54 2.28 1.35
C LEU A 31 12.05 3.33 2.36
N ASP A 32 11.87 4.62 2.09
CA ASP A 32 12.23 5.66 3.05
C ASP A 32 11.21 5.69 4.20
N ASP A 33 11.69 5.50 5.43
CA ASP A 33 10.92 5.63 6.68
C ASP A 33 9.58 4.88 6.68
N TRP A 34 9.51 3.74 6.00
CA TRP A 34 8.36 2.84 6.10
C TRP A 34 8.51 1.99 7.37
N GLU A 35 7.39 1.72 8.05
CA GLU A 35 7.42 0.96 9.31
C GLU A 35 6.80 -0.42 9.15
N ILE A 36 5.75 -0.52 8.34
CA ILE A 36 5.03 -1.77 8.11
C ILE A 36 4.46 -1.80 6.71
N GLY A 37 4.38 -3.01 6.15
CA GLY A 37 3.86 -3.25 4.83
C GLY A 37 3.14 -4.59 4.78
N PHE A 38 2.30 -4.74 3.77
CA PHE A 38 1.62 -6.00 3.53
C PHE A 38 1.33 -6.25 2.06
N GLN A 39 1.43 -7.51 1.68
CA GLN A 39 0.95 -8.05 0.42
C GLN A 39 -0.47 -8.56 0.60
N SER A 40 -1.36 -8.19 -0.30
CA SER A 40 -2.75 -8.66 -0.33
C SER A 40 -3.01 -9.48 -1.59
N GLU A 41 -3.96 -10.39 -1.56
CA GLU A 41 -4.40 -11.15 -2.76
C GLU A 41 -5.24 -10.28 -3.72
N VAL A 42 -5.89 -9.24 -3.19
CA VAL A 42 -6.76 -8.34 -3.95
C VAL A 42 -6.49 -6.87 -3.63
N LYS A 43 -6.83 -5.99 -4.56
CA LYS A 43 -6.70 -4.54 -4.36
C LYS A 43 -7.70 -4.08 -3.29
N LEU A 44 -7.22 -3.31 -2.31
CA LEU A 44 -7.98 -2.89 -1.13
C LEU A 44 -8.44 -1.44 -1.19
N HIS A 45 -7.98 -0.67 -2.18
CA HIS A 45 -8.28 0.74 -2.31
C HIS A 45 -8.88 1.09 -3.68
N LYS A 46 -9.65 2.18 -3.71
CA LYS A 46 -10.01 2.87 -4.95
C LYS A 46 -8.94 3.91 -5.28
N THR A 47 -8.52 3.92 -6.54
CA THR A 47 -7.69 5.01 -7.06
C THR A 47 -8.56 6.26 -7.28
N PRO A 48 -8.16 7.44 -6.81
CA PRO A 48 -8.91 8.69 -6.97
C PRO A 48 -9.22 8.98 -8.43
N THR A 49 -10.47 9.27 -8.73
CA THR A 49 -10.92 9.80 -10.02
C THR A 49 -10.81 11.32 -10.03
N LYS A 50 -10.97 11.96 -11.20
CA LYS A 50 -11.00 13.43 -11.30
C LYS A 50 -12.05 14.04 -10.35
N LYS A 51 -13.23 13.44 -10.29
CA LYS A 51 -14.32 13.87 -9.41
C LYS A 51 -13.96 13.73 -7.93
N ASP A 52 -13.24 12.68 -7.55
CA ASP A 52 -12.78 12.52 -6.16
C ASP A 52 -11.78 13.61 -5.80
N ILE A 53 -10.85 13.93 -6.71
CA ILE A 53 -9.88 15.01 -6.50
C ILE A 53 -10.57 16.37 -6.38
N GLU A 54 -11.57 16.65 -7.23
CA GLU A 54 -12.41 17.86 -7.13
C GLU A 54 -13.17 17.94 -5.79
N ASN A 55 -13.47 16.79 -5.18
CA ASN A 55 -14.11 16.68 -3.87
C ASN A 55 -13.12 16.68 -2.70
N GLY A 56 -11.83 16.94 -2.95
CA GLY A 56 -10.81 17.14 -1.91
C GLY A 56 -9.89 15.95 -1.62
N TYR A 57 -10.05 14.81 -2.32
CA TYR A 57 -9.10 13.70 -2.21
C TYR A 57 -7.76 14.05 -2.86
N ARG A 58 -6.65 13.56 -2.31
CA ARG A 58 -5.34 13.73 -2.94
C ARG A 58 -5.21 12.79 -4.13
N LYS A 59 -4.45 13.20 -5.16
CA LYS A 59 -4.25 12.41 -6.40
C LYS A 59 -3.74 10.98 -6.13
N ASN A 60 -2.90 10.81 -5.13
CA ASN A 60 -2.26 9.53 -4.79
C ASN A 60 -2.88 8.89 -3.53
N GLU A 61 -4.03 9.39 -3.06
CA GLU A 61 -4.68 8.85 -1.87
C GLU A 61 -5.21 7.44 -2.12
N LEU A 62 -5.00 6.52 -1.18
CA LEU A 62 -5.51 5.16 -1.26
C LEU A 62 -6.92 5.12 -0.64
N ILE A 63 -7.94 5.47 -1.42
CA ILE A 63 -9.31 5.65 -0.89
C ILE A 63 -9.86 4.31 -0.37
N ALA A 64 -10.14 4.26 0.93
CA ALA A 64 -10.83 3.14 1.57
C ALA A 64 -12.34 3.20 1.24
N LEU A 65 -12.89 2.12 0.70
CA LEU A 65 -14.32 2.00 0.43
C LEU A 65 -14.91 0.88 1.28
N PHE A 66 -16.10 1.12 1.85
CA PHE A 66 -16.79 0.15 2.70
C PHE A 66 -17.01 -1.22 2.04
N ASP A 67 -17.26 -1.22 0.73
CA ASP A 67 -17.51 -2.43 -0.06
C ASP A 67 -16.24 -3.21 -0.44
N LEU A 68 -15.05 -2.66 -0.16
CA LEU A 68 -13.78 -3.33 -0.41
C LEU A 68 -13.35 -4.15 0.82
N PRO A 69 -12.67 -5.30 0.62
CA PRO A 69 -12.11 -6.07 1.72
C PRO A 69 -11.15 -5.22 2.56
N ALA A 70 -11.13 -5.48 3.87
CA ALA A 70 -10.27 -4.77 4.82
C ALA A 70 -10.37 -3.24 4.74
N HIS A 71 -11.56 -2.68 4.42
CA HIS A 71 -11.78 -1.23 4.43
C HIS A 71 -11.35 -0.58 5.75
N TRP A 72 -11.54 -1.29 6.87
CA TRP A 72 -11.16 -0.82 8.20
C TRP A 72 -9.66 -0.57 8.28
N LEU A 73 -8.84 -1.48 7.75
CA LEU A 73 -7.38 -1.38 7.74
C LEU A 73 -6.92 -0.19 6.89
N MET A 74 -7.45 -0.09 5.67
CA MET A 74 -7.15 1.03 4.78
C MET A 74 -7.56 2.38 5.39
N ASN A 75 -8.68 2.41 6.11
CA ASN A 75 -9.12 3.63 6.80
C ASN A 75 -8.23 3.98 7.99
N GLN A 76 -7.74 2.98 8.76
CA GLN A 76 -6.75 3.21 9.82
C GLN A 76 -5.46 3.78 9.24
N MET A 77 -4.95 3.21 8.15
CA MET A 77 -3.74 3.70 7.48
C MET A 77 -3.87 5.18 7.08
N ASN A 78 -4.97 5.55 6.43
CA ASN A 78 -5.18 6.94 6.02
C ASN A 78 -5.38 7.90 7.22
N SER A 79 -5.81 7.41 8.38
CA SER A 79 -6.11 8.24 9.55
C SER A 79 -4.90 8.47 10.45
N TYR A 80 -3.98 7.50 10.51
CA TYR A 80 -2.87 7.51 11.46
C TYR A 80 -1.49 7.59 10.82
N CYS A 81 -1.37 7.28 9.54
CA CYS A 81 -0.10 7.28 8.82
C CYS A 81 0.08 8.59 8.05
N VAL A 82 1.33 9.05 7.92
CA VAL A 82 1.64 10.25 7.11
C VAL A 82 1.56 9.96 5.61
N GLY A 83 1.68 8.69 5.23
CA GLY A 83 1.49 8.24 3.87
C GLY A 83 1.43 6.74 3.75
N ALA A 84 0.89 6.29 2.62
CA ALA A 84 0.99 4.91 2.18
C ALA A 84 1.40 4.90 0.70
N ASN A 85 2.27 3.95 0.35
CA ASN A 85 2.66 3.66 -1.03
C ASN A 85 1.99 2.36 -1.48
N TYR A 86 1.67 2.28 -2.76
CA TYR A 86 1.03 1.14 -3.38
C TYR A 86 1.83 0.69 -4.60
N VAL A 87 2.17 -0.59 -4.64
CA VAL A 87 2.84 -1.23 -5.78
C VAL A 87 2.05 -2.44 -6.22
N PHE A 88 1.88 -2.61 -7.52
CA PHE A 88 1.34 -3.84 -8.10
C PHE A 88 2.45 -4.60 -8.80
N LEU A 89 2.82 -5.75 -8.24
CA LEU A 89 3.93 -6.57 -8.70
C LEU A 89 3.48 -8.02 -8.81
N ASP A 90 3.72 -8.64 -9.96
CA ASP A 90 3.46 -10.07 -10.23
C ASP A 90 2.04 -10.53 -9.85
N GLY A 91 1.05 -9.69 -10.19
CA GLY A 91 -0.36 -9.98 -9.91
C GLY A 91 -0.80 -9.69 -8.48
N LYS A 92 0.11 -9.23 -7.62
CA LYS A 92 -0.13 -9.00 -6.19
C LYS A 92 -0.02 -7.51 -5.83
N PRO A 93 -1.02 -6.95 -5.13
CA PRO A 93 -0.92 -5.62 -4.54
C PRO A 93 -0.10 -5.63 -3.24
N TYR A 94 0.81 -4.67 -3.15
CA TYR A 94 1.63 -4.38 -1.98
C TYR A 94 1.32 -2.97 -1.48
N TYR A 95 1.36 -2.82 -0.16
CA TYR A 95 1.16 -1.56 0.52
C TYR A 95 2.30 -1.37 1.51
N THR A 96 3.00 -0.24 1.46
CA THR A 96 3.93 0.18 2.51
C THR A 96 3.38 1.41 3.21
N VAL A 97 3.61 1.50 4.50
CA VAL A 97 2.97 2.46 5.40
C VAL A 97 4.05 3.23 6.14
N HIS A 98 3.92 4.55 6.12
CA HIS A 98 4.89 5.49 6.69
C HIS A 98 4.21 6.24 7.85
N HIS A 99 4.78 6.18 9.04
CA HIS A 99 4.37 7.02 10.18
C HIS A 99 5.32 8.21 10.34
N ALA A 100 4.88 9.22 11.09
CA ALA A 100 5.63 10.46 11.34
C ALA A 100 6.70 10.28 12.40
#